data_AF-A0A9P6V191-F1
#
_entry.id   AF-A0A9P6V191-F1
#
_cell.length_a   1.000
_cell.length_b   1.000
_cell.length_c   1.000
_cell.angle_alpha   90.00
_cell.angle_beta   90.00
_cell.angle_gamma   90.00
#
_symmetry.space_group_name_H-M   'P 1'
#
loop_
_entity.id
_entity.type
_entity.pdbx_description
1 polymer ?
#
loop_
_entity_poly.entity_id
_entity_poly.type
_entity_poly.pdbx_seq_one_letter_code
_entity_poly.pdbx_strand_id
1 'polypeptide(L)'
;VDIRNGEHCVINAPSAPYGDSFVGQDTQPLRTEVHQCKLITDGGRIDYKAERSKAASDRDFFMLFTSQDCPDVELPSLSGIVDRSNWAHYFGPYAGRAFTFATAGALDINLAPRKYLKGIKGVNNWKADLIVQERTNRKFDSYEDATQRLRGVGATVLKRFKFPRSAS
;
A
#
# COMPACT_ATOMS: atom_id res chain seq x y z
N VAL A 1 -15.70 5.04 -22.72
CA VAL A 1 -14.52 4.14 -22.72
C VAL A 1 -15.06 2.73 -22.83
N ASP A 2 -14.71 2.00 -23.89
CA ASP A 2 -15.00 0.56 -23.94
C ASP A 2 -13.82 -0.17 -23.30
N ILE A 3 -14.06 -0.83 -22.16
CA ILE A 3 -13.01 -1.53 -21.42
C ILE A 3 -12.71 -2.93 -21.99
N ARG A 4 -13.57 -3.44 -22.89
CA ARG A 4 -13.51 -4.81 -23.39
C ARG A 4 -12.45 -5.01 -24.47
N ASN A 5 -11.90 -3.94 -25.01
CA ASN A 5 -10.78 -3.99 -25.95
C ASN A 5 -9.43 -4.23 -25.27
N GLY A 6 -9.37 -4.23 -23.93
CA GLY A 6 -8.13 -4.43 -23.17
C GLY A 6 -7.15 -3.26 -23.22
N GLU A 7 -7.56 -2.10 -23.75
CA GLU A 7 -6.67 -0.93 -23.93
C GLU A 7 -6.71 0.04 -22.74
N HIS A 8 -7.64 -0.18 -21.81
CA HIS A 8 -7.94 0.77 -20.76
C HIS A 8 -8.05 0.10 -19.38
N CYS A 9 -7.41 0.73 -18.40
CA CYS A 9 -7.71 0.55 -16.98
C CYS A 9 -8.46 1.79 -16.51
N VAL A 10 -9.67 1.60 -15.99
CA VAL A 10 -10.47 2.69 -15.46
C VAL A 10 -10.25 2.77 -13.96
N ILE A 11 -9.91 3.95 -13.47
CA ILE A 11 -9.80 4.24 -12.04
C ILE A 11 -10.96 5.17 -11.70
N ASN A 12 -11.79 4.74 -10.75
CA ASN A 12 -12.93 5.52 -10.31
C ASN A 12 -12.47 6.76 -9.52
N ALA A 13 -13.33 7.78 -9.51
CA ALA A 13 -13.07 8.99 -8.73
C ALA A 13 -13.03 8.65 -7.22
N PRO A 14 -12.29 9.41 -6.39
CA PRO A 14 -12.21 9.16 -4.94
C PRO A 14 -13.56 9.19 -4.20
N SER A 15 -14.60 9.77 -4.81
CA SER A 15 -15.97 9.81 -4.27
C SER A 15 -16.80 8.58 -4.62
N ALA A 16 -16.29 7.65 -5.43
CA ALA A 16 -16.98 6.41 -5.73
C ALA A 16 -17.11 5.57 -4.45
N PRO A 17 -18.29 4.98 -4.19
CA PRO A 17 -18.52 4.27 -2.95
C PRO A 17 -17.77 2.93 -2.89
N TYR A 18 -17.62 2.24 -4.02
CA TYR A 18 -17.02 0.90 -4.16
C TYR A 18 -16.40 0.72 -5.56
N GLY A 19 -15.54 -0.29 -5.73
CA GLY A 19 -14.87 -0.62 -6.99
C GLY A 19 -13.91 0.48 -7.44
N ASP A 20 -12.69 0.48 -6.91
CA ASP A 20 -11.70 1.54 -7.12
C ASP A 20 -11.16 1.57 -8.55
N SER A 21 -11.01 0.42 -9.18
CA SER A 21 -10.61 0.31 -10.58
C SER A 21 -11.18 -0.92 -11.25
N PHE A 22 -11.20 -0.91 -12.57
CA PHE A 22 -11.60 -2.08 -13.34
C PHE A 22 -10.94 -2.13 -14.72
N VAL A 23 -10.75 -3.36 -15.20
CA VAL A 23 -10.17 -3.67 -16.51
C VAL A 23 -11.03 -4.72 -17.22
N GLY A 24 -11.06 -4.69 -18.54
CA GLY A 24 -11.60 -5.83 -19.30
C GLY A 24 -10.62 -6.99 -19.31
N GLN A 25 -11.12 -8.20 -19.12
CA GLN A 25 -10.35 -9.43 -19.29
C GLN A 25 -10.67 -10.06 -20.64
N ASP A 26 -9.62 -10.45 -21.37
CA ASP A 26 -9.72 -11.25 -22.58
C ASP A 26 -9.94 -12.73 -22.23
N THR A 27 -11.15 -13.02 -21.75
CA THR A 27 -11.61 -14.37 -21.38
C THR A 27 -12.85 -14.73 -22.18
N GLN A 28 -13.20 -16.02 -22.25
CA GLN A 28 -14.50 -16.47 -22.77
C GLN A 28 -15.36 -17.08 -21.65
N PRO A 29 -16.56 -16.53 -21.36
CA PRO A 29 -17.10 -15.26 -21.89
C PRO A 29 -16.25 -14.07 -21.43
N LEU A 30 -16.35 -12.93 -22.13
CA LEU A 30 -15.67 -11.69 -21.73
C LEU A 30 -16.12 -11.26 -20.33
N ARG A 31 -15.17 -10.80 -19.51
CA ARG A 31 -15.41 -10.41 -18.12
C ARG A 31 -14.78 -9.08 -17.81
N THR A 32 -15.29 -8.43 -16.78
CA THR A 32 -14.63 -7.31 -16.13
C THR A 32 -13.92 -7.84 -14.89
N GLU A 33 -12.69 -7.41 -14.68
CA GLU A 33 -12.02 -7.54 -13.39
C GLU A 33 -12.20 -6.23 -12.61
N VAL A 34 -12.82 -6.31 -11.44
CA VAL A 34 -13.06 -5.19 -10.54
C VAL A 34 -12.11 -5.29 -9.36
N HIS A 35 -11.47 -4.18 -9.04
CA HIS A 35 -10.51 -4.05 -7.96
C HIS A 35 -11.08 -3.19 -6.84
N GLN A 36 -10.90 -3.62 -5.60
CA GLN A 36 -11.20 -2.81 -4.43
C GLN A 36 -10.03 -2.82 -3.45
N CYS A 37 -9.64 -1.66 -2.97
CA CYS A 37 -8.62 -1.45 -1.96
C CYS A 37 -9.30 -1.17 -0.62
N LYS A 38 -9.07 -2.02 0.39
CA LYS A 38 -9.61 -1.84 1.73
C LYS A 38 -8.51 -1.75 2.78
N LEU A 39 -8.36 -0.56 3.36
CA LEU A 39 -7.58 -0.34 4.57
C LEU A 39 -8.48 -0.53 5.80
N ILE A 40 -8.07 -1.39 6.72
CA ILE A 40 -8.75 -1.58 8.01
C ILE A 40 -7.93 -0.90 9.09
N THR A 41 -8.51 0.10 9.76
CA THR A 41 -7.82 0.93 10.76
C THR A 41 -8.39 0.82 12.17
N ASP A 42 -9.56 0.21 12.34
CA ASP A 42 -10.37 0.21 13.57
C ASP A 42 -10.38 -1.15 14.28
N GLY A 43 -9.51 -2.08 13.89
CA GLY A 43 -9.45 -3.44 14.46
C GLY A 43 -10.56 -4.37 13.96
N GLY A 44 -11.40 -3.93 13.01
CA GLY A 44 -12.38 -4.79 12.35
C GLY A 44 -11.75 -5.95 11.57
N ARG A 45 -12.59 -6.86 11.10
CA ARG A 45 -12.21 -7.91 10.13
C ARG A 45 -12.88 -7.64 8.80
N ILE A 46 -12.18 -7.96 7.72
CA ILE A 46 -12.76 -7.90 6.39
C ILE A 46 -13.84 -8.97 6.23
N ASP A 47 -15.02 -8.50 5.80
CA ASP A 47 -16.05 -9.36 5.23
C ASP A 47 -15.92 -9.33 3.70
N TYR A 48 -15.25 -10.34 3.15
CA TYR A 48 -14.98 -10.43 1.72
C TYR A 48 -16.26 -10.48 0.89
N LYS A 49 -17.26 -11.26 1.32
CA LYS A 49 -18.51 -11.46 0.59
C LYS A 49 -19.30 -10.17 0.54
N ALA A 50 -19.31 -9.40 1.63
CA ALA A 50 -19.94 -8.08 1.68
C ALA A 50 -19.20 -7.03 0.83
N GLU A 51 -17.87 -7.03 0.78
CA GLU A 51 -17.15 -6.09 -0.10
C GLU A 51 -17.34 -6.44 -1.58
N ARG A 52 -17.34 -7.74 -1.93
CA ARG A 52 -17.62 -8.23 -3.29
C ARG A 52 -19.00 -7.80 -3.77
N SER A 53 -20.05 -8.01 -2.95
CA SER A 53 -21.44 -7.77 -3.37
C SER A 53 -21.75 -6.29 -3.64
N LYS A 54 -21.00 -5.37 -3.03
CA LYS A 54 -21.12 -3.93 -3.27
C LYS A 54 -20.36 -3.47 -4.52
N ALA A 55 -19.32 -4.19 -4.92
CA ALA A 55 -18.35 -3.75 -5.92
C ALA A 55 -18.53 -4.42 -7.29
N ALA A 56 -18.95 -5.68 -7.32
CA ALA A 56 -18.88 -6.52 -8.51
C ALA A 56 -20.08 -7.47 -8.63
N SER A 57 -20.47 -7.78 -9.88
CA SER A 57 -21.52 -8.77 -10.14
C SER A 57 -21.02 -10.21 -9.96
N ASP A 58 -21.90 -11.19 -10.13
CA ASP A 58 -21.56 -12.62 -10.18
C ASP A 58 -20.81 -13.03 -11.46
N ARG A 59 -20.80 -12.17 -12.49
CA ARG A 59 -20.10 -12.42 -13.76
C ARG A 59 -18.70 -11.81 -13.81
N ASP A 60 -18.43 -10.85 -12.94
CA ASP A 60 -17.15 -10.15 -12.85
C ASP A 60 -16.16 -10.92 -11.98
N PHE A 61 -14.89 -10.80 -12.31
CA PHE A 61 -13.81 -11.22 -11.43
C PHE A 61 -13.56 -10.13 -10.40
N PHE A 62 -13.58 -10.46 -9.10
CA PHE A 62 -13.36 -9.48 -8.04
C PHE A 62 -12.00 -9.69 -7.35
N MET A 63 -11.18 -8.65 -7.30
CA MET A 63 -9.93 -8.63 -6.55
C MET A 63 -10.03 -7.65 -5.38
N LEU A 64 -9.86 -8.16 -4.17
CA LEU A 64 -9.73 -7.34 -2.97
C LEU A 64 -8.26 -7.20 -2.59
N PHE A 65 -7.77 -5.97 -2.49
CA PHE A 65 -6.45 -5.64 -1.94
C PHE A 65 -6.62 -5.13 -0.51
N THR A 66 -5.92 -5.73 0.44
CA THR A 66 -5.99 -5.31 1.84
C THR A 66 -4.68 -5.41 2.58
N SER A 67 -4.57 -4.61 3.65
CA SER A 67 -3.47 -4.62 4.59
C SER A 67 -3.63 -5.62 5.73
N GLN A 68 -4.77 -6.31 5.88
CA GLN A 68 -5.02 -7.29 6.94
C GLN A 68 -4.52 -8.69 6.54
N ASP A 69 -4.21 -9.55 7.51
CA ASP A 69 -4.05 -11.00 7.28
C ASP A 69 -5.43 -11.66 7.26
N CYS A 70 -5.72 -12.43 6.22
CA CYS A 70 -7.03 -13.01 5.95
C CYS A 70 -6.94 -14.54 5.75
N PRO A 71 -6.47 -15.31 6.76
CA PRO A 71 -6.19 -16.75 6.61
C PRO A 71 -7.43 -17.60 6.34
N ASP A 72 -8.61 -17.16 6.80
CA ASP A 72 -9.85 -17.97 6.80
C ASP A 72 -10.91 -17.41 5.83
N VAL A 73 -10.49 -16.75 4.74
CA VAL A 73 -11.45 -16.20 3.76
C VAL A 73 -11.87 -17.27 2.76
N GLU A 74 -13.15 -17.63 2.79
CA GLU A 74 -13.78 -18.38 1.70
C GLU A 74 -13.97 -17.47 0.48
N LEU A 75 -13.23 -17.74 -0.58
CA LEU A 75 -13.37 -17.03 -1.85
C LEU A 75 -14.49 -17.66 -2.69
N PRO A 76 -15.53 -16.89 -3.08
CA PRO A 76 -16.49 -17.32 -4.09
C PRO A 76 -15.79 -17.58 -5.44
N SER A 77 -16.52 -18.15 -6.40
CA SER A 77 -16.05 -18.19 -7.79
C SER A 77 -15.71 -16.78 -8.31
N LEU A 78 -14.76 -16.69 -9.24
CA LEU A 78 -14.35 -15.43 -9.89
C LEU A 78 -13.93 -14.37 -8.85
N SER A 79 -13.08 -14.79 -7.92
CA SER A 79 -12.67 -13.97 -6.79
C SER A 79 -11.20 -14.21 -6.48
N GLY A 80 -10.51 -13.17 -6.05
CA GLY A 80 -9.17 -13.23 -5.51
C GLY A 80 -8.98 -12.21 -4.40
N ILE A 81 -7.98 -12.48 -3.55
CA ILE A 81 -7.59 -11.58 -2.47
C ILE A 81 -6.08 -11.46 -2.44
N VAL A 82 -5.62 -10.23 -2.31
CA VAL A 82 -4.23 -9.91 -1.98
C VAL A 82 -4.25 -9.28 -0.60
N ASP A 83 -3.79 -10.05 0.37
CA ASP A 83 -3.78 -9.70 1.78
C ASP A 83 -2.33 -9.51 2.25
N ARG A 84 -2.11 -9.26 3.54
CA ARG A 84 -0.76 -9.06 4.05
C ARG A 84 0.12 -10.31 3.89
N SER A 85 -0.45 -11.51 3.97
CA SER A 85 0.31 -12.77 3.93
C SER A 85 0.88 -13.08 2.55
N ASN A 86 0.16 -12.69 1.48
CA ASN A 86 0.54 -13.02 0.09
C ASN A 86 0.96 -11.79 -0.76
N TRP A 87 0.91 -10.58 -0.20
CA TRP A 87 1.20 -9.34 -0.94
C TRP A 87 2.56 -9.35 -1.65
N ALA A 88 3.60 -9.77 -0.96
CA ALA A 88 4.96 -9.82 -1.51
C ALA A 88 5.07 -10.82 -2.66
N HIS A 89 4.31 -11.92 -2.59
CA HIS A 89 4.25 -12.92 -3.65
C HIS A 89 3.50 -12.39 -4.87
N TYR A 90 2.35 -11.73 -4.65
CA TYR A 90 1.53 -11.19 -5.75
C TYR A 90 2.22 -10.04 -6.50
N PHE A 91 2.73 -9.04 -5.79
CA PHE A 91 3.35 -7.86 -6.42
C PHE A 91 4.86 -8.04 -6.71
N GLY A 92 5.46 -9.12 -6.21
CA GLY A 92 6.87 -9.45 -6.41
C GLY A 92 7.81 -8.28 -6.07
N PRO A 93 8.82 -7.97 -6.90
CA PRO A 93 9.77 -6.88 -6.65
C PRO A 93 9.12 -5.48 -6.63
N TYR A 94 7.87 -5.36 -7.06
CA TYR A 94 7.10 -4.13 -7.03
C TYR A 94 6.20 -4.00 -5.79
N ALA A 95 6.13 -5.04 -4.95
CA ALA A 95 5.46 -4.99 -3.66
C ALA A 95 5.91 -3.77 -2.86
N GLY A 96 7.20 -3.43 -2.86
CA GLY A 96 7.71 -2.25 -2.15
C GLY A 96 7.12 -0.90 -2.58
N ARG A 97 6.48 -0.76 -3.76
CA ARG A 97 5.80 0.49 -4.13
C ARG A 97 4.35 0.56 -3.64
N ALA A 98 3.66 -0.58 -3.57
CA ALA A 98 2.26 -0.68 -3.14
C ALA A 98 2.11 -1.03 -1.64
N PHE A 99 3.01 -1.86 -1.09
CA PHE A 99 3.05 -2.38 0.28
C PHE A 99 3.69 -1.41 1.28
N THR A 100 4.77 -0.72 0.91
CA THR A 100 5.52 0.14 1.86
C THR A 100 4.65 1.25 2.45
N PHE A 101 3.61 1.66 1.74
CA PHE A 101 2.60 2.59 2.27
C PHE A 101 1.48 1.93 3.06
N ALA A 102 1.08 0.71 2.70
CA ALA A 102 -0.12 0.05 3.23
C ALA A 102 0.14 -0.84 4.46
N THR A 103 1.35 -1.39 4.64
CA THR A 103 1.58 -2.52 5.58
C THR A 103 2.96 -2.54 6.25
N ALA A 104 4.03 -2.02 5.63
CA ALA A 104 5.38 -2.12 6.20
C ALA A 104 5.57 -1.30 7.49
N GLY A 105 4.56 -0.50 7.86
CA GLY A 105 4.71 0.51 8.89
C GLY A 105 5.67 1.62 8.45
N ALA A 106 5.92 2.54 9.35
CA ALA A 106 6.84 3.64 9.12
C ALA A 106 8.23 3.11 8.69
N LEU A 107 8.80 3.63 7.59
CA LEU A 107 10.12 3.23 7.08
C LEU A 107 11.18 3.44 8.17
N ASP A 108 12.07 2.47 8.37
CA ASP A 108 13.20 2.64 9.28
C ASP A 108 14.15 3.72 8.75
N ILE A 109 14.29 4.82 9.49
CA ILE A 109 15.09 5.98 9.06
C ILE A 109 16.57 5.63 8.88
N ASN A 110 17.07 4.62 9.59
CA ASN A 110 18.47 4.21 9.61
C ASN A 110 18.82 3.21 8.50
N LEU A 111 17.84 2.45 8.02
CA LEU A 111 18.04 1.35 7.07
C LEU A 111 17.44 1.62 5.68
N ALA A 112 16.38 2.42 5.59
CA ALA A 112 15.62 2.60 4.34
C ALA A 112 16.51 3.11 3.19
N PRO A 113 16.64 2.40 2.06
CA PRO A 113 17.37 2.89 0.90
C PRO A 113 16.89 4.26 0.43
N ARG A 114 17.81 5.11 -0.05
CA ARG A 114 17.52 6.49 -0.49
C ARG A 114 16.30 6.59 -1.41
N LYS A 115 16.17 5.66 -2.36
CA LYS A 115 15.05 5.62 -3.31
C LYS A 115 13.68 5.49 -2.63
N TYR A 116 13.60 4.81 -1.49
CA TYR A 116 12.36 4.64 -0.73
C TYR A 116 12.07 5.83 0.19
N LEU A 117 13.08 6.57 0.65
CA LEU A 117 12.88 7.81 1.40
C LEU A 117 12.06 8.82 0.60
N LYS A 118 12.32 8.92 -0.71
CA LYS A 118 11.57 9.77 -1.66
C LYS A 118 10.10 9.37 -1.82
N GLY A 119 9.75 8.15 -1.41
CA GLY A 119 8.35 7.72 -1.37
C GLY A 119 7.56 8.47 -0.30
N ILE A 120 8.19 8.93 0.79
CA ILE A 120 7.47 9.53 1.92
C ILE A 120 6.99 10.94 1.57
N LYS A 121 5.69 11.19 1.77
CA LYS A 121 5.07 12.52 1.58
C LYS A 121 5.84 13.58 2.38
N GLY A 122 6.36 14.59 1.68
CA GLY A 122 7.11 15.69 2.26
C GLY A 122 8.64 15.51 2.29
N VAL A 123 9.16 14.38 1.81
CA VAL A 123 10.60 14.13 1.58
C VAL A 123 10.94 14.39 0.11
N ASN A 124 11.66 15.47 -0.17
CA ASN A 124 12.22 15.77 -1.49
C ASN A 124 13.67 15.22 -1.61
N ASN A 125 14.33 15.43 -2.76
CA ASN A 125 15.70 14.94 -2.98
C ASN A 125 16.66 15.43 -1.88
N TRP A 126 16.65 16.74 -1.59
CA TRP A 126 17.49 17.35 -0.57
C TRP A 126 17.29 16.72 0.83
N LYS A 127 16.04 16.50 1.26
CA LYS A 127 15.75 15.84 2.54
C LYS A 127 16.22 14.38 2.56
N ALA A 128 16.03 13.65 1.46
CA ALA A 128 16.49 12.27 1.36
C ALA A 128 18.02 12.19 1.46
N ASP A 129 18.73 13.11 0.80
CA ASP A 129 20.20 13.22 0.87
C ASP A 129 20.66 13.56 2.28
N LEU A 130 20.02 14.53 2.93
CA LEU A 130 20.31 14.92 4.31
C LEU A 130 20.13 13.75 5.30
N ILE A 131 19.03 13.00 5.19
CA ILE A 131 18.77 11.82 6.04
C ILE A 131 19.86 10.76 5.84
N VAL A 132 20.25 10.48 4.60
CA VAL A 132 21.29 9.49 4.28
C VAL A 132 22.65 9.95 4.78
N GLN A 133 23.00 11.22 4.60
CA GLN A 133 24.26 11.79 5.07
C GLN A 133 24.36 11.68 6.59
N GLU A 134 23.36 12.18 7.33
CA GLU A 134 23.36 12.18 8.79
C GLU A 134 23.45 10.77 9.38
N ARG A 135 22.64 9.83 8.89
CA ARG A 135 22.66 8.45 9.42
C ARG A 135 23.91 7.66 9.03
N THR A 136 24.63 8.09 8.00
CA THR A 136 25.91 7.48 7.60
C THR A 136 27.01 7.92 8.57
N ASN A 137 26.97 9.17 9.02
CA ASN A 137 27.86 9.65 10.08
C ASN A 137 27.57 8.95 11.42
N ARG A 138 26.29 8.92 11.81
CA ARG A 138 25.84 8.23 13.03
C ARG A 138 24.36 7.90 12.91
N LYS A 139 23.99 6.65 13.20
CA LYS A 139 22.58 6.23 13.25
C LYS A 139 21.78 7.14 14.19
N PHE A 140 20.50 7.34 13.86
CA PHE A 140 19.58 8.04 14.74
C PHE A 140 19.14 7.13 15.87
N ASP A 141 19.28 7.59 17.11
CA ASP A 141 18.91 6.79 18.29
C ASP A 141 17.41 6.87 18.57
N SER A 142 16.80 8.04 18.31
CA SER A 142 15.40 8.30 18.56
C SER A 142 14.81 9.37 17.62
N TYR A 143 13.50 9.59 17.74
CA TYR A 143 12.80 10.66 17.04
C TYR A 143 13.34 12.06 17.43
N GLU A 144 13.67 12.24 18.70
CA GLU A 144 14.24 13.48 19.26
C GLU A 144 15.62 13.75 18.67
N ASP A 145 16.50 12.73 18.61
CA ASP A 145 17.83 12.83 18.00
C ASP A 145 17.72 13.27 16.54
N ALA A 146 16.82 12.65 15.79
CA ALA A 146 16.58 13.01 14.39
C ALA A 146 16.01 14.43 14.25
N THR A 147 15.13 14.87 15.15
CA THR A 147 14.57 16.23 15.11
C THR A 147 15.64 17.29 15.36
N GLN A 148 16.61 17.01 16.23
CA GLN A 148 17.73 17.92 16.52
C GLN A 148 18.73 18.02 15.37
N ARG A 149 19.00 16.89 14.70
CA ARG A 149 20.03 16.77 13.66
C ARG A 149 19.53 17.13 12.27
N LEU A 150 18.29 16.75 11.94
CA LEU A 150 17.71 16.99 10.62
C LEU A 150 17.03 18.36 10.53
N ARG A 151 17.81 19.42 10.75
CA ARG A 151 17.33 20.81 10.65
C ARG A 151 16.83 21.07 9.21
N GLY A 152 15.50 21.13 9.07
CA GLY A 152 14.79 21.31 7.78
C GLY A 152 13.97 20.09 7.32
N VAL A 153 14.06 18.96 8.02
CA VAL A 153 13.04 17.89 7.95
C VAL A 153 12.03 18.15 9.07
N GLY A 154 10.83 18.61 8.71
CA GLY A 154 9.81 18.93 9.71
C GLY A 154 9.39 17.72 10.55
N ALA A 155 9.09 17.95 11.83
CA ALA A 155 8.62 16.96 12.81
C ALA A 155 7.52 16.03 12.26
N THR A 156 6.53 16.59 11.55
CA THR A 156 5.45 15.80 10.94
C THR A 156 5.95 14.79 9.91
N VAL A 157 7.02 15.11 9.18
CA VAL A 157 7.70 14.17 8.25
C VAL A 157 8.43 13.09 9.05
N LEU A 158 9.13 13.45 10.11
CA LEU A 158 9.86 12.50 10.97
C LEU A 158 8.94 11.49 11.66
N LYS A 159 7.71 11.87 12.04
CA LYS A 159 6.69 10.95 12.59
C LYS A 159 6.28 9.83 11.63
N ARG A 160 6.63 9.91 10.34
CA ARG A 160 6.37 8.88 9.33
C ARG A 160 7.47 7.82 9.24
N PHE A 161 8.52 7.95 10.05
CA PHE A 161 9.61 6.98 10.14
C PHE A 161 9.52 6.17 11.43
N LYS A 162 10.05 4.95 11.36
CA LYS A 162 10.37 4.14 12.52
C LYS A 162 11.78 4.47 12.97
N PHE A 163 11.95 4.52 14.29
CA PHE A 163 13.24 4.66 14.96
C PHE A 163 13.58 3.35 15.68
N PRO A 164 14.86 3.09 15.99
CA PRO A 164 15.23 1.99 16.88
C PRO A 164 14.43 2.08 18.18
N ARG A 165 13.96 0.94 18.70
CA ARG A 165 13.51 0.92 20.10
C ARG A 165 14.76 1.14 20.94
N SER A 166 14.71 2.10 21.85
CA SER A 166 15.69 2.19 22.93
C SER A 166 15.81 0.80 23.56
N ALA A 167 17.02 0.25 23.56
CA ALA A 167 17.31 -0.93 24.35
C ALA A 167 17.10 -0.53 25.82
N SER A 168 16.01 -0.99 26.41
CA SER A 168 15.76 -0.98 27.86
C SER A 168 16.51 -2.12 28.50
#